data_AF-A0A2N1JEE4-F1
#
_entry.id   AF-A0A2N1JEE4-F1
#
_cell.length_a   1.000
_cell.length_b   1.000
_cell.length_c   1.000
_cell.angle_alpha   90.00
_cell.angle_beta   90.00
_cell.angle_gamma   90.00
#
_symmetry.space_group_name_H-M   'P 1'
#
loop_
_entity.id
_entity.type
_entity.pdbx_description
1 polymer ?
#
loop_
_entity_poly.entity_id
_entity_poly.type
_entity_poly.pdbx_seq_one_letter_code
_entity_poly.pdbx_strand_id
1 'polypeptide(L)'
;MATEPARTAAENAVPSEPTKEQVQFARAVHITLSLWPALRKAVLEEWGGHESEEKRDYLLSFLCDEYGDGGKDTKPTPDDVADLIEDYVMKEYDCELDDESADWVAAQICSAHKAVFEEEKGEEILSELEKYYTEITKHKLKPTQNVGSGSDSDDDVLEHGDEADTARTHTGAVQREHAPQPEPIVDEDGFETVVSRRRR
;
A
#
# COMPACT_ATOMS: atom_id res chain seq x y z
N MET A 1 26.96 0.39 58.25
CA MET A 1 26.99 0.51 56.77
C MET A 1 27.14 -0.89 56.19
N ALA A 2 26.02 -1.49 55.79
CA ALA A 2 25.98 -2.63 54.90
C ALA A 2 24.66 -2.51 54.15
N THR A 3 24.78 -2.28 52.85
CA THR A 3 23.71 -2.01 51.89
C THR A 3 23.21 -3.35 51.37
N GLU A 4 21.92 -3.65 51.52
CA GLU A 4 21.24 -4.69 50.73
C GLU A 4 20.44 -3.97 49.63
N PRO A 5 20.68 -4.25 48.33
CA PRO A 5 19.77 -3.81 47.29
C PRO A 5 18.62 -4.80 47.18
N ALA A 6 17.39 -4.26 47.25
CA ALA A 6 16.16 -4.96 46.96
C ALA A 6 16.22 -5.62 45.57
N ARG A 7 16.26 -6.95 45.55
CA ARG A 7 15.91 -7.74 44.38
C ARG A 7 14.44 -8.13 44.48
N THR A 8 13.83 -8.20 43.30
CA THR A 8 12.61 -8.95 42.94
C THR A 8 11.29 -8.18 43.10
N ALA A 9 10.92 -7.50 42.01
CA ALA A 9 9.55 -7.47 41.50
C ALA A 9 9.62 -7.21 39.98
N ALA A 10 10.23 -8.13 39.24
CA ALA A 10 9.83 -8.32 37.85
C ALA A 10 8.51 -9.09 37.94
N GLU A 11 7.42 -8.33 37.99
CA GLU A 11 6.07 -8.84 37.96
C GLU A 11 5.90 -9.62 36.65
N ASN A 12 5.70 -10.94 36.78
CA ASN A 12 5.26 -11.80 35.69
C ASN A 12 3.91 -11.26 35.21
N ALA A 13 3.90 -10.40 34.20
CA ALA A 13 2.72 -10.15 33.40
C ALA A 13 2.42 -11.46 32.65
N VAL A 14 1.45 -12.21 33.16
CA VAL A 14 0.83 -13.31 32.40
C VAL A 14 0.28 -12.68 31.12
N PRO A 15 0.55 -13.24 29.92
CA PRO A 15 -0.04 -12.71 28.70
C PRO A 15 -1.56 -12.82 28.82
N SER A 16 -2.22 -11.67 28.99
CA SER A 16 -3.67 -11.60 28.90
C SER A 16 -4.06 -12.00 27.48
N GLU A 17 -5.12 -12.79 27.33
CA GLU A 17 -5.66 -13.08 26.00
C GLU A 17 -6.04 -11.75 25.30
N PRO A 18 -5.73 -11.60 24.00
CA PRO A 18 -6.01 -10.37 23.27
C PRO A 18 -7.52 -10.15 23.20
N THR A 19 -7.95 -8.90 23.38
CA THR A 19 -9.37 -8.54 23.30
C THR A 19 -9.88 -8.66 21.88
N LYS A 20 -11.22 -8.69 21.72
CA LYS A 20 -11.85 -8.72 20.41
C LYS A 20 -11.40 -7.51 19.57
N GLU A 21 -11.34 -6.34 20.18
CA GLU A 21 -10.95 -5.09 19.54
C GLU A 21 -9.48 -5.13 19.09
N GLN A 22 -8.56 -5.61 19.93
CA GLN A 22 -7.16 -5.79 19.55
C GLN A 22 -7.01 -6.72 18.34
N VAL A 23 -7.74 -7.85 18.32
CA VAL A 23 -7.73 -8.77 17.17
C VAL A 23 -8.31 -8.12 15.91
N GLN A 24 -9.36 -7.32 16.04
CA GLN A 24 -9.94 -6.60 14.91
C GLN A 24 -8.99 -5.55 14.35
N PHE A 25 -8.36 -4.77 15.22
CA PHE A 25 -7.36 -3.78 14.82
C PHE A 25 -6.17 -4.43 14.13
N ALA A 26 -5.60 -5.50 14.71
CA ALA A 26 -4.49 -6.24 14.11
C ALA A 26 -4.82 -6.77 12.71
N ARG A 27 -6.03 -7.29 12.51
CA ARG A 27 -6.50 -7.72 11.18
C ARG A 27 -6.58 -6.57 10.19
N ALA A 28 -7.11 -5.42 10.61
CA ALA A 28 -7.20 -4.24 9.75
C ALA A 28 -5.82 -3.76 9.32
N VAL A 29 -4.88 -3.62 10.27
CA VAL A 29 -3.48 -3.24 9.98
C VAL A 29 -2.82 -4.25 9.04
N HIS A 30 -2.98 -5.55 9.29
CA HIS A 30 -2.42 -6.59 8.42
C HIS A 30 -2.92 -6.48 6.98
N ILE A 31 -4.23 -6.26 6.79
CA ILE A 31 -4.82 -6.09 5.45
C ILE A 31 -4.28 -4.82 4.78
N THR A 32 -4.24 -3.70 5.50
CA THR A 32 -3.72 -2.43 4.98
C THR A 32 -2.27 -2.55 4.52
N LEU A 33 -1.38 -3.12 5.35
CA LEU A 33 0.03 -3.36 4.97
C LEU A 33 0.14 -4.33 3.79
N SER A 34 -0.73 -5.33 3.72
CA SER A 34 -0.77 -6.31 2.61
C SER A 34 -1.31 -5.72 1.31
N LEU A 35 -1.99 -4.58 1.35
CA LEU A 35 -2.49 -3.85 0.19
C LEU A 35 -1.49 -2.82 -0.33
N TRP A 36 -0.64 -2.28 0.55
CA TRP A 36 0.32 -1.22 0.23
C TRP A 36 1.33 -1.64 -0.85
N PRO A 37 1.28 -1.07 -2.07
CA PRO A 37 2.10 -1.54 -3.19
C PRO A 37 3.61 -1.46 -2.93
N ALA A 38 4.09 -0.36 -2.36
CA ALA A 38 5.52 -0.16 -2.08
C ALA A 38 6.06 -1.27 -1.16
N LEU A 39 5.41 -1.51 -0.02
CA LEU A 39 5.83 -2.55 0.93
C LEU A 39 5.71 -3.97 0.34
N ARG A 40 4.65 -4.26 -0.42
CA ARG A 40 4.51 -5.56 -1.10
C ARG A 40 5.65 -5.82 -2.07
N LYS A 41 6.04 -4.80 -2.85
CA LYS A 41 7.14 -4.90 -3.81
C LYS A 41 8.47 -5.06 -3.08
N ALA A 42 8.71 -4.28 -2.02
CA ALA A 42 9.90 -4.38 -1.18
C ALA A 42 10.06 -5.78 -0.55
N VAL A 43 8.94 -6.40 -0.13
CA VAL A 43 8.97 -7.78 0.38
C VAL A 43 9.21 -8.80 -0.72
N LEU A 44 8.52 -8.67 -1.86
CA LEU A 44 8.65 -9.58 -3.01
C LEU A 44 10.07 -9.60 -3.59
N GLU A 45 10.70 -8.44 -3.68
CA GLU A 45 12.04 -8.25 -4.24
C GLU A 45 13.15 -8.35 -3.18
N GLU A 46 12.81 -8.79 -1.96
CA GLU A 46 13.75 -8.95 -0.84
C GLU A 46 14.61 -7.70 -0.56
N TRP A 47 14.04 -6.49 -0.66
CA TRP A 47 14.78 -5.24 -0.39
C TRP A 47 15.28 -5.16 1.07
N GLY A 48 14.57 -5.82 2.00
CA GLY A 48 15.01 -6.01 3.39
C GLY A 48 15.83 -7.30 3.63
N GLY A 49 16.21 -8.00 2.56
CA GLY A 49 16.87 -9.31 2.59
C GLY A 49 15.90 -10.49 2.80
N HIS A 50 16.47 -11.65 3.12
CA HIS A 50 15.69 -12.89 3.35
C HIS A 50 14.65 -12.81 4.50
N GLU A 51 14.81 -11.83 5.39
CA GLU A 51 13.90 -11.56 6.51
C GLU A 51 12.83 -10.51 6.14
N SER A 52 12.70 -10.11 4.87
CA SER A 52 11.70 -9.13 4.41
C SER A 52 10.28 -9.44 4.88
N GLU A 53 9.85 -10.70 4.83
CA GLU A 53 8.52 -11.08 5.33
C GLU A 53 8.41 -10.90 6.86
N GLU A 54 9.44 -11.31 7.60
CA GLU A 54 9.50 -11.19 9.06
C GLU A 54 9.53 -9.73 9.51
N LYS A 55 10.21 -8.85 8.76
CA LYS A 55 10.22 -7.39 8.99
C LYS A 55 8.84 -6.77 8.79
N ARG A 56 8.06 -7.21 7.81
CA ARG A 56 6.66 -6.75 7.66
C ARG A 56 5.81 -7.19 8.85
N ASP A 57 5.98 -8.44 9.27
CA ASP A 57 5.22 -9.00 10.40
C ASP A 57 5.63 -8.34 11.73
N TYR A 58 6.90 -7.94 11.87
CA TYR A 58 7.37 -7.11 12.97
C TYR A 58 6.71 -5.73 12.98
N LEU A 59 6.65 -5.04 11.82
CA LEU A 59 5.97 -3.74 11.72
C LEU A 59 4.50 -3.85 12.13
N LEU A 60 3.80 -4.90 11.68
CA LEU A 60 2.44 -5.20 12.11
C LEU A 60 2.33 -5.34 13.63
N SER A 61 3.20 -6.14 14.24
CA SER A 61 3.22 -6.33 15.70
C SER A 61 3.47 -5.00 16.42
N PHE A 62 4.45 -4.24 15.97
CA PHE A 62 4.81 -2.96 16.57
C PHE A 62 3.65 -1.95 16.51
N LEU A 63 2.95 -1.84 15.38
CA LEU A 63 1.76 -0.99 15.26
C LEU A 63 0.62 -1.45 16.17
N CYS A 64 0.47 -2.77 16.39
CA CYS A 64 -0.54 -3.31 17.29
C CYS A 64 -0.19 -3.04 18.76
N ASP A 65 1.07 -3.15 19.14
CA ASP A 65 1.52 -2.86 20.50
C ASP A 65 1.39 -1.36 20.80
N GLU A 66 1.83 -0.50 19.87
CA GLU A 66 1.83 0.96 20.05
C GLU A 66 0.41 1.53 20.07
N TYR A 67 -0.46 1.07 19.16
CA TYR A 67 -1.79 1.67 18.96
C TYR A 67 -2.95 0.78 19.40
N GLY A 68 -2.76 -0.53 19.58
CA GLY A 68 -3.82 -1.46 19.98
C GLY A 68 -3.92 -1.69 21.49
N ASP A 69 -2.80 -1.71 22.22
CA ASP A 69 -2.80 -2.07 23.65
C ASP A 69 -3.42 -1.00 24.56
N GLY A 70 -3.23 0.28 24.23
CA GLY A 70 -3.90 1.37 24.95
C GLY A 70 -5.36 1.58 24.53
N GLY A 71 -5.82 0.92 23.46
CA GLY A 71 -7.18 1.04 22.92
C GLY A 71 -7.63 2.50 22.80
N LYS A 72 -8.76 2.84 23.42
CA LYS A 72 -9.34 4.21 23.38
C LYS A 72 -8.43 5.31 23.93
N ASP A 73 -7.49 4.97 24.81
CA ASP A 73 -6.59 5.94 25.41
C ASP A 73 -5.43 6.29 24.48
N THR A 74 -5.11 5.40 23.53
CA THR A 74 -4.17 5.71 22.46
C THR A 74 -4.86 6.53 21.37
N LYS A 75 -4.17 7.55 20.87
CA LYS A 75 -4.69 8.43 19.81
C LYS A 75 -3.66 8.54 18.70
N PRO A 76 -3.63 7.57 17.76
CA PRO A 76 -2.75 7.68 16.60
C PRO A 76 -3.17 8.88 15.77
N THR A 77 -2.21 9.74 15.42
CA THR A 77 -2.42 10.79 14.41
C THR A 77 -1.87 10.31 13.06
N PRO A 78 -2.47 10.71 11.92
CA PRO A 78 -1.97 10.30 10.61
C PRO A 78 -0.50 10.70 10.41
N ASP A 79 -0.12 11.91 10.81
CA ASP A 79 1.27 12.40 10.67
C ASP A 79 2.26 11.53 11.48
N ASP A 80 1.95 11.21 12.75
CA ASP A 80 2.83 10.37 13.58
C ASP A 80 2.97 8.95 13.02
N VAL A 81 1.87 8.39 12.50
CA VAL A 81 1.87 7.04 11.93
C VAL A 81 2.61 7.03 10.58
N ALA A 82 2.44 8.07 9.76
CA ALA A 82 3.12 8.22 8.48
C ALA A 82 4.64 8.33 8.69
N ASP A 83 5.10 9.25 9.53
CA ASP A 83 6.52 9.41 9.88
C ASP A 83 7.14 8.08 10.37
N LEU A 84 6.40 7.33 11.19
CA LEU A 84 6.83 6.04 11.73
C LEU A 84 6.99 4.98 10.62
N ILE A 85 5.99 4.82 9.76
CA ILE A 85 6.06 3.79 8.71
C ILE A 85 7.04 4.16 7.61
N GLU A 86 7.20 5.45 7.29
CA GLU A 86 8.21 5.93 6.33
C GLU A 86 9.62 5.67 6.84
N ASP A 87 9.92 6.08 8.07
CA ASP A 87 11.22 5.85 8.70
C ASP A 87 11.54 4.34 8.79
N TYR A 88 10.54 3.51 9.12
CA TYR A 88 10.70 2.06 9.14
C TYR A 88 10.99 1.49 7.75
N VAL A 89 10.20 1.87 6.74
CA VAL A 89 10.35 1.37 5.37
C VAL A 89 11.71 1.79 4.77
N MET A 90 12.13 3.02 5.02
CA MET A 90 13.45 3.52 4.62
C MET A 90 14.57 2.72 5.29
N LYS A 91 14.51 2.51 6.61
CA LYS A 91 15.59 1.82 7.35
C LYS A 91 15.67 0.33 7.05
N GLU A 92 14.52 -0.33 6.98
CA GLU A 92 14.47 -1.79 6.91
C GLU A 92 14.51 -2.33 5.47
N TYR A 93 14.12 -1.52 4.48
CA TYR A 93 14.06 -1.91 3.07
C TYR A 93 14.85 -0.98 2.13
N ASP A 94 15.58 0.02 2.65
CA ASP A 94 16.31 1.00 1.83
C ASP A 94 15.40 1.66 0.75
N CYS A 95 14.14 1.92 1.12
CA CYS A 95 13.09 2.39 0.23
C CYS A 95 12.61 3.79 0.62
N GLU A 96 12.89 4.78 -0.22
CA GLU A 96 12.33 6.13 -0.12
C GLU A 96 10.92 6.16 -0.76
N LEU A 97 9.98 6.83 -0.10
CA LEU A 97 8.58 6.92 -0.52
C LEU A 97 8.30 8.36 -0.97
N ASP A 98 7.98 8.53 -2.25
CA ASP A 98 7.75 9.85 -2.88
C ASP A 98 6.30 10.02 -3.39
N ASP A 99 5.40 9.07 -3.07
CA ASP A 99 4.08 8.93 -3.69
C ASP A 99 2.90 9.17 -2.72
N GLU A 100 3.15 9.75 -1.54
CA GLU A 100 2.15 9.99 -0.48
C GLU A 100 1.41 8.70 -0.04
N SER A 101 1.94 7.52 -0.39
CA SER A 101 1.28 6.25 -0.07
C SER A 101 1.35 5.92 1.42
N ALA A 102 2.37 6.43 2.12
CA ALA A 102 2.45 6.35 3.58
C ALA A 102 1.31 7.13 4.25
N ASP A 103 1.02 8.36 3.81
CA ASP A 103 -0.11 9.14 4.34
C ASP A 103 -1.44 8.39 4.21
N TRP A 104 -1.67 7.75 3.05
CA TRP A 104 -2.88 6.95 2.83
C TRP A 104 -2.94 5.73 3.78
N VAL A 105 -1.82 5.01 3.95
CA VAL A 105 -1.74 3.87 4.89
C VAL A 105 -1.98 4.33 6.32
N ALA A 106 -1.35 5.42 6.73
CA ALA A 106 -1.49 6.00 8.05
C ALA A 106 -2.94 6.43 8.34
N ALA A 107 -3.57 7.13 7.40
CA ALA A 107 -4.98 7.50 7.49
C ALA A 107 -5.88 6.27 7.65
N GLN A 108 -5.57 5.17 6.95
CA GLN A 108 -6.34 3.94 7.04
C GLN A 108 -6.16 3.21 8.39
N ILE A 109 -4.94 3.21 8.94
CA ILE A 109 -4.66 2.68 10.28
C ILE A 109 -5.40 3.50 11.34
N CYS A 110 -5.34 4.83 11.27
CA CYS A 110 -6.06 5.73 12.18
C CYS A 110 -7.59 5.53 12.09
N SER A 111 -8.12 5.38 10.88
CA SER A 111 -9.54 5.10 10.63
C SER A 111 -9.96 3.77 11.26
N ALA A 112 -9.15 2.71 11.07
CA ALA A 112 -9.36 1.41 11.69
C ALA A 112 -9.34 1.49 13.22
N HIS A 113 -8.36 2.19 13.80
CA HIS A 113 -8.28 2.41 15.25
C HIS A 113 -9.56 3.07 15.78
N LYS A 114 -9.97 4.18 15.17
CA LYS A 114 -11.17 4.91 15.56
C LYS A 114 -12.43 4.06 15.44
N ALA A 115 -12.59 3.35 14.33
CA ALA A 115 -13.75 2.48 14.10
C ALA A 115 -13.82 1.35 15.13
N VAL A 116 -12.69 0.72 15.43
CA VAL A 116 -12.60 -0.41 16.36
C VAL A 116 -12.79 0.05 17.81
N PHE A 117 -11.97 1.00 18.26
CA PHE A 117 -11.90 1.36 19.67
C PHE A 117 -12.89 2.45 20.05
N GLU A 118 -13.21 3.44 19.22
CA GLU A 118 -14.10 4.54 19.61
C GLU A 118 -15.55 4.33 19.19
N GLU A 119 -15.78 3.81 17.98
CA GLU A 119 -17.11 3.77 17.36
C GLU A 119 -17.80 2.40 17.44
N GLU A 120 -17.10 1.33 17.89
CA GLU A 120 -17.61 -0.05 17.92
C GLU A 120 -18.04 -0.58 16.54
N LYS A 121 -17.42 -0.05 15.47
CA LYS A 121 -17.63 -0.41 14.06
C LYS A 121 -16.50 -1.27 13.46
N GLY A 122 -15.74 -1.95 14.31
CA GLY A 122 -14.61 -2.79 13.87
C GLY A 122 -14.98 -3.84 12.82
N GLU A 123 -16.16 -4.46 12.94
CA GLU A 123 -16.64 -5.46 11.96
C GLU A 123 -16.95 -4.85 10.58
N GLU A 124 -17.44 -3.60 10.54
CA GLU A 124 -17.82 -2.92 9.30
C GLU A 124 -16.58 -2.57 8.49
N ILE A 125 -15.59 -1.92 9.12
CA ILE A 125 -14.34 -1.57 8.46
C ILE A 125 -13.54 -2.80 8.03
N LEU A 126 -13.55 -3.88 8.82
CA LEU A 126 -12.94 -5.15 8.43
C LEU A 126 -13.64 -5.77 7.23
N SER A 127 -14.98 -5.78 7.22
CA SER A 127 -15.74 -6.29 6.07
C SER A 127 -15.40 -5.54 4.78
N GLU A 128 -15.21 -4.23 4.85
CA GLU A 128 -14.83 -3.40 3.71
C GLU A 128 -13.40 -3.68 3.25
N LEU A 129 -12.44 -3.69 4.17
CA LEU A 129 -11.03 -4.01 3.88
C LEU A 129 -10.85 -5.42 3.31
N GLU A 130 -11.52 -6.42 3.88
CA GLU A 130 -11.47 -7.81 3.41
C GLU A 130 -12.08 -7.97 2.01
N LYS A 131 -13.19 -7.27 1.71
CA LYS A 131 -13.77 -7.24 0.36
C LYS A 131 -12.78 -6.63 -0.62
N TYR A 132 -12.23 -5.46 -0.30
CA TYR A 132 -11.28 -4.78 -1.17
C TYR A 132 -10.02 -5.62 -1.43
N TYR A 133 -9.46 -6.22 -0.37
CA TYR A 133 -8.35 -7.18 -0.46
C TYR A 133 -8.66 -8.36 -1.36
N THR A 134 -9.86 -8.93 -1.20
CA THR A 134 -10.30 -10.07 -2.00
C THR A 134 -10.45 -9.70 -3.47
N GLU A 135 -11.01 -8.53 -3.80
CA GLU A 135 -11.17 -8.11 -5.19
C GLU A 135 -9.82 -7.87 -5.87
N ILE A 136 -8.87 -7.21 -5.20
CA ILE A 136 -7.52 -6.99 -5.73
C ILE A 136 -6.76 -8.31 -5.94
N THR A 137 -6.85 -9.24 -4.99
CA THR A 137 -6.14 -10.52 -5.07
C THR A 137 -6.78 -11.49 -6.07
N LYS A 138 -8.11 -11.50 -6.22
CA LYS A 138 -8.80 -12.28 -7.26
C LYS A 138 -8.49 -11.79 -8.66
N HIS A 139 -8.38 -10.47 -8.86
CA HIS A 139 -8.02 -9.92 -10.16
C HIS A 139 -6.61 -10.35 -10.62
N LYS A 140 -5.68 -10.66 -9.71
CA LYS A 140 -4.38 -11.29 -10.01
C LYS A 140 -4.47 -12.77 -10.44
N LEU A 141 -5.61 -13.45 -10.26
CA LEU A 141 -5.75 -14.90 -10.48
C LEU A 141 -6.62 -15.28 -11.68
N LYS A 142 -6.97 -14.37 -12.59
CA LYS A 142 -7.60 -14.77 -13.87
C LYS A 142 -6.53 -15.47 -14.74
N PRO A 143 -6.54 -16.79 -14.88
CA PRO A 143 -5.60 -17.48 -15.73
C PRO A 143 -6.10 -17.28 -17.16
N THR A 144 -5.37 -16.50 -17.96
CA THR A 144 -5.51 -16.67 -19.41
C THR A 144 -5.01 -18.08 -19.68
N GLN A 145 -5.92 -18.99 -20.07
CA GLN A 145 -5.52 -20.25 -20.67
C GLN A 145 -4.90 -19.90 -22.02
N ASN A 146 -3.61 -19.58 -22.03
CA ASN A 146 -2.82 -19.77 -23.23
C ASN A 146 -1.43 -20.27 -22.83
N VAL A 147 -1.08 -21.41 -23.40
CA VAL A 147 0.20 -22.08 -23.24
C VAL A 147 1.32 -21.16 -23.72
N GLY A 148 2.33 -20.94 -22.89
CA GLY A 148 3.51 -20.17 -23.27
C GLY A 148 4.25 -19.61 -22.06
N SER A 149 5.25 -20.36 -21.61
CA SER A 149 6.24 -19.92 -20.64
C SER A 149 6.84 -18.56 -21.02
N GLY A 150 6.65 -17.57 -20.15
CA GLY A 150 7.26 -16.24 -20.24
C GLY A 150 6.75 -15.41 -19.07
N SER A 151 7.52 -15.39 -17.98
CA SER A 151 7.31 -14.49 -16.85
C SER A 151 7.60 -13.08 -17.33
N ASP A 152 6.55 -12.28 -17.53
CA ASP A 152 6.68 -10.83 -17.67
C ASP A 152 5.57 -10.20 -16.82
N SER A 153 5.99 -9.59 -15.72
CA SER A 153 5.10 -8.99 -14.73
C SER A 153 5.08 -7.50 -15.03
N ASP A 154 4.20 -7.10 -15.94
CA ASP A 154 3.98 -5.70 -16.29
C ASP A 154 3.13 -5.04 -15.17
N ASP A 155 3.76 -4.09 -14.50
CA ASP A 155 3.23 -3.29 -13.40
C ASP A 155 2.41 -2.15 -14.01
N ASP A 156 1.09 -2.33 -14.14
CA ASP A 156 0.16 -1.28 -14.56
C ASP A 156 0.10 -0.19 -13.48
N VAL A 157 0.91 0.86 -13.68
CA VAL A 157 0.89 2.12 -12.94
C VAL A 157 -0.46 2.81 -13.19
N LEU A 158 -1.33 2.84 -12.18
CA LEU A 158 -2.56 3.62 -12.24
C LEU A 158 -2.24 5.10 -12.03
N GLU A 159 -2.05 5.81 -13.14
CA GLU A 159 -1.93 7.27 -13.21
C GLU A 159 -3.25 7.92 -12.74
N HIS A 160 -3.25 8.50 -11.54
CA HIS A 160 -4.37 9.27 -11.01
C HIS A 160 -4.36 10.67 -11.65
N GLY A 161 -5.08 10.83 -12.76
CA GLY A 161 -5.25 12.13 -13.43
C GLY A 161 -6.13 13.07 -12.63
N ASP A 162 -5.52 14.06 -11.96
CA ASP A 162 -6.20 15.23 -11.40
C ASP A 162 -6.48 16.24 -12.53
N GLU A 163 -7.75 16.38 -12.90
CA GLU A 163 -8.20 17.35 -13.90
C GLU A 163 -8.44 18.72 -13.25
N ALA A 164 -7.37 19.51 -13.17
CA ALA A 164 -7.46 20.93 -12.84
C ALA A 164 -8.10 21.73 -14.00
N ASP A 165 -9.40 22.00 -13.86
CA ASP A 165 -10.17 22.94 -14.68
C ASP A 165 -9.49 24.33 -14.68
N THR A 166 -8.87 24.67 -15.81
CA THR A 166 -8.49 26.05 -16.12
C THR A 166 -9.23 26.50 -17.37
N ALA A 167 -10.46 26.97 -17.14
CA ALA A 167 -11.22 27.78 -18.08
C ALA A 167 -10.37 28.91 -18.69
N ARG A 168 -10.16 28.89 -20.03
CA ARG A 168 -10.06 30.12 -20.83
C ARG A 168 -10.08 29.93 -22.36
N THR A 169 -10.98 30.73 -22.96
CA THR A 169 -10.89 31.40 -24.27
C THR A 169 -11.59 30.77 -25.47
N HIS A 170 -12.72 31.40 -25.81
CA HIS A 170 -13.33 31.47 -27.14
C HIS A 170 -12.31 31.81 -28.25
N THR A 171 -12.35 31.10 -29.39
CA THR A 171 -12.59 31.66 -30.74
C THR A 171 -12.26 30.63 -31.83
N GLY A 172 -13.04 30.64 -32.91
CA GLY A 172 -12.53 30.31 -34.26
C GLY A 172 -12.83 28.90 -34.79
N ALA A 173 -13.90 28.79 -35.56
CA ALA A 173 -14.22 27.65 -36.40
C ALA A 173 -13.18 27.41 -37.52
N VAL A 174 -12.78 26.15 -37.72
CA VAL A 174 -12.48 25.59 -39.06
C VAL A 174 -12.58 24.07 -39.01
N GLN A 175 -13.52 23.52 -39.79
CA GLN A 175 -13.63 22.10 -40.08
C GLN A 175 -12.37 21.65 -40.83
N ARG A 176 -11.72 20.57 -40.37
CA ARG A 176 -10.67 19.87 -41.13
C ARG A 176 -11.12 18.44 -41.38
N GLU A 177 -11.29 18.14 -42.65
CA GLU A 177 -11.65 16.83 -43.18
C GLU A 177 -10.56 15.80 -42.84
N HIS A 178 -11.00 14.60 -42.46
CA HIS A 178 -10.16 13.48 -42.06
C HIS A 178 -9.40 12.92 -43.27
N ALA A 179 -8.08 13.11 -43.33
CA ALA A 179 -7.23 12.40 -44.28
C ALA A 179 -6.93 11.00 -43.72
N PRO A 180 -7.08 9.92 -44.51
CA PRO A 180 -6.78 8.57 -44.03
C PRO A 180 -5.27 8.42 -43.74
N GLN A 181 -4.94 7.93 -42.55
CA GLN A 181 -3.58 7.52 -42.20
C GLN A 181 -3.19 6.32 -43.10
N PRO A 182 -2.01 6.29 -43.71
CA PRO A 182 -1.55 5.11 -44.44
C PRO A 182 -1.30 3.95 -43.47
N GLU A 183 -1.78 2.76 -43.82
CA GLU A 183 -1.60 1.54 -43.03
C GLU A 183 -0.11 1.16 -42.93
N PRO A 184 0.36 0.69 -41.75
CA PRO A 184 1.75 0.32 -41.57
C PRO A 184 2.07 -0.97 -42.33
N ILE A 185 3.12 -0.90 -43.15
CA ILE A 185 3.65 -2.06 -43.89
C ILE A 185 4.59 -2.80 -42.93
N VAL A 186 4.27 -4.05 -42.63
CA VAL A 186 5.08 -4.95 -41.81
C VAL A 186 5.96 -5.79 -42.74
N ASP A 187 7.27 -5.78 -42.52
CA ASP A 187 8.22 -6.59 -43.30
C ASP A 187 8.21 -8.06 -42.84
N GLU A 188 8.76 -8.97 -43.66
CA GLU A 188 8.79 -10.43 -43.42
C GLU A 188 9.57 -10.88 -42.17
N ASP A 189 10.19 -9.95 -41.43
CA ASP A 189 10.90 -10.19 -40.16
C ASP A 189 10.12 -9.62 -38.93
N GLY A 190 8.89 -9.12 -39.13
CA GLY A 190 7.98 -8.73 -38.04
C GLY A 190 8.22 -7.37 -37.38
N PHE A 191 9.09 -6.52 -37.94
CA PHE A 191 9.36 -5.17 -37.44
C PHE A 191 8.67 -4.08 -38.28
N GLU A 192 8.07 -3.09 -37.62
CA GLU A 192 7.40 -1.93 -38.24
C GLU A 192 8.39 -0.78 -38.49
N THR A 193 8.54 -0.35 -39.76
CA THR A 193 9.53 0.67 -40.12
C THR A 193 9.00 2.09 -39.87
N VAL A 194 9.64 2.82 -38.94
CA VAL A 194 9.24 4.20 -38.58
C VAL A 194 9.73 5.21 -39.61
N VAL A 195 8.82 5.78 -40.43
CA VAL A 195 9.15 6.87 -41.36
C VAL A 195 9.11 8.23 -40.66
N SER A 196 10.27 8.83 -40.38
CA SER A 196 10.35 10.18 -39.79
C SER A 196 9.90 11.26 -40.79
N ARG A 197 8.82 11.99 -40.45
CA ARG A 197 8.28 13.09 -41.27
C ARG A 197 9.16 14.35 -41.17
N ARG A 198 9.78 14.76 -42.28
CA ARG A 198 10.56 16.02 -42.38
C ARG A 198 9.61 17.24 -42.38
N ARG A 199 9.73 18.11 -41.37
CA ARG A 199 9.04 19.41 -41.31
C ARG A 199 9.54 20.36 -42.40
N ARG A 200 8.63 21.06 -43.08
CA ARG A 200 8.85 22.35 -43.73
C ARG A 200 7.95 23.38 -43.08
#